data_AF-A0A813G9S0-F1
#
_entry.id   AF-A0A813G9S0-F1
#
_cell.length_a   1.000
_cell.length_b   1.000
_cell.length_c   1.000
_cell.angle_alpha   90.00
_cell.angle_beta   90.00
_cell.angle_gamma   90.00
#
_symmetry.space_group_name_H-M   'P 1'
#
loop_
_entity.id
_entity.type
_entity.pdbx_description
1 polymer ?
#
loop_
_entity_poly.entity_id
_entity_poly.type
_entity_poly.pdbx_seq_one_letter_code
_entity_poly.pdbx_strand_id
1 'polypeptide(L)'
;MLDINNLLVLFLEAAIFTILKVRGLYHPHSFKRQNVLGHCTWWSSCPSVESYVLSLCESLRPAISRDRLHNLVLNIHNAKGCLKERFVISFPLDPQVLAQRGADDLTQALGLALTQLEMSSAVLCCSPGEGGGAETWSISVETKEPRAGGGGVREEALLPFWAVRSSGGLQPPLGRLLHPLGSLLGPEMRSEDVVRTLDSDRSVGTAAGGPRPVVIRFHVEEICGEQVVQEPLLVSLDSPGEDLVHSSFGSADAG
;
A
#
# COMPACT_ATOMS: atom_id res chain seq x y z
N MET A 1 -12.69 15.03 17.56
CA MET A 1 -12.06 15.38 16.27
C MET A 1 -11.06 14.27 15.96
N LEU A 2 -11.15 13.62 14.81
CA LEU A 2 -10.19 12.57 14.44
C LEU A 2 -8.83 13.22 14.16
N ASP A 3 -7.78 12.73 14.83
CA ASP A 3 -6.40 13.11 14.54
C ASP A 3 -6.05 12.72 13.09
N ILE A 4 -5.28 13.56 12.39
CA ILE A 4 -4.85 13.31 11.00
C ILE A 4 -4.09 11.99 10.91
N ASN A 5 -3.28 11.66 11.92
CA ASN A 5 -2.57 10.38 11.95
C ASN A 5 -3.52 9.19 11.99
N ASN A 6 -4.62 9.29 12.75
CA ASN A 6 -5.66 8.26 12.79
C ASN A 6 -6.35 8.10 11.44
N LEU A 7 -6.60 9.21 10.74
CA LEU A 7 -7.20 9.17 9.40
C LEU A 7 -6.28 8.47 8.40
N LEU A 8 -4.97 8.75 8.44
CA LEU A 8 -4.00 8.10 7.56
C LEU A 8 -3.85 6.61 7.86
N VAL A 9 -3.81 6.21 9.13
CA VAL A 9 -3.77 4.80 9.54
C VAL A 9 -5.02 4.06 9.05
N LEU A 10 -6.21 4.60 9.31
CA LEU A 10 -7.48 4.03 8.87
C LEU A 10 -7.57 3.95 7.34
N PHE A 11 -7.05 4.95 6.63
CA PHE A 11 -6.95 4.93 5.19
C PHE A 11 -6.05 3.79 4.69
N LEU A 12 -4.87 3.60 5.30
CA LEU A 12 -3.96 2.52 4.91
C LEU A 12 -4.61 1.14 5.11
N GLU A 13 -5.31 0.92 6.22
CA GLU A 13 -6.05 -0.32 6.47
C GLU A 13 -7.07 -0.59 5.35
N ALA A 14 -7.93 0.40 5.07
CA ALA A 14 -8.95 0.28 4.03
C ALA A 14 -8.35 0.08 2.63
N ALA A 15 -7.24 0.76 2.33
CA ALA A 15 -6.54 0.64 1.06
C ALA A 15 -5.97 -0.77 0.88
N ILE A 16 -5.33 -1.33 1.90
CA ILE A 16 -4.78 -2.69 1.87
C ILE A 16 -5.92 -3.69 1.64
N PHE A 17 -6.99 -3.68 2.44
CA PHE A 17 -8.11 -4.61 2.25
C PHE A 17 -8.76 -4.48 0.87
N THR A 18 -8.88 -3.25 0.36
CA THR A 18 -9.40 -3.00 -0.98
C THR A 18 -8.50 -3.63 -2.05
N ILE A 19 -7.18 -3.47 -1.96
CA ILE A 19 -6.24 -4.12 -2.89
C ILE A 19 -6.38 -5.64 -2.82
N LEU A 20 -6.36 -6.23 -1.62
CA LEU A 20 -6.49 -7.68 -1.44
C LEU A 20 -7.77 -8.22 -2.08
N LYS A 21 -8.90 -7.50 -1.93
CA LYS A 21 -10.18 -7.87 -2.51
C LYS A 21 -10.22 -7.74 -4.03
N VAL A 22 -9.74 -6.61 -4.54
CA VAL A 22 -9.81 -6.24 -5.96
C VAL A 22 -8.92 -7.14 -6.80
N ARG A 23 -7.77 -7.56 -6.24
CA ARG A 23 -6.81 -8.47 -6.87
C ARG A 23 -7.17 -9.94 -6.74
N GLY A 24 -8.18 -10.27 -5.92
CA GLY A 24 -8.61 -11.65 -5.72
C GLY A 24 -7.62 -12.49 -4.91
N LEU A 25 -6.80 -11.87 -4.05
CA LEU A 25 -5.83 -12.58 -3.21
C LEU A 25 -6.50 -13.44 -2.12
N TYR A 26 -7.77 -13.14 -1.82
CA TYR A 26 -8.61 -13.94 -0.93
C TYR A 26 -10.00 -14.08 -1.54
N HIS A 27 -10.74 -15.11 -1.08
CA HIS A 27 -12.09 -15.38 -1.55
C HIS A 27 -13.01 -14.16 -1.39
N PRO A 28 -13.88 -13.82 -2.36
CA PRO A 28 -14.76 -12.66 -2.28
C PRO A 28 -15.68 -12.63 -1.05
N HIS A 29 -16.08 -13.80 -0.52
CA HIS A 29 -16.89 -13.92 0.70
C HIS A 29 -16.12 -13.59 1.99
N SER A 30 -14.79 -13.52 1.94
CA SER A 30 -13.93 -13.12 3.04
C SER A 30 -13.87 -11.60 3.22
N PHE A 31 -14.75 -10.85 2.54
CA PHE A 31 -14.85 -9.41 2.67
C PHE A 31 -16.31 -8.97 2.75
N LYS A 32 -16.52 -7.87 3.47
CA LYS A 32 -17.79 -7.17 3.62
C LYS A 32 -17.64 -5.71 3.20
N ARG A 33 -18.76 -5.07 2.87
CA ARG A 33 -18.79 -3.63 2.65
C ARG A 33 -18.89 -2.89 3.98
N GLN A 34 -18.07 -1.88 4.16
CA GLN A 34 -18.07 -1.02 5.33
C GLN A 34 -17.93 0.45 4.92
N ASN A 35 -18.63 1.34 5.62
CA ASN A 35 -18.50 2.77 5.40
C ASN A 35 -17.30 3.29 6.20
N VAL A 36 -16.25 3.72 5.48
CA VAL A 36 -14.99 4.20 6.03
C VAL A 36 -14.65 5.52 5.32
N LEU A 37 -14.31 6.55 6.10
CA LEU A 37 -14.01 7.89 5.58
C LEU A 37 -15.14 8.47 4.70
N GLY A 38 -16.39 8.10 4.96
CA GLY A 38 -17.56 8.53 4.19
C GLY A 38 -17.80 7.76 2.88
N HIS A 39 -17.00 6.72 2.59
CA HIS A 39 -17.09 5.93 1.38
C HIS A 39 -17.29 4.43 1.68
N CYS A 40 -17.99 3.75 0.77
CA CYS A 40 -18.21 2.31 0.88
C CYS A 40 -16.97 1.56 0.40
N THR A 41 -16.28 0.88 1.31
CA THR A 41 -14.99 0.21 1.05
C THR A 41 -15.08 -1.27 1.39
N TRP A 42 -14.11 -2.06 0.93
CA TRP A 42 -14.01 -3.47 1.28
C TRP A 42 -13.23 -3.65 2.57
N TRP A 43 -13.78 -4.44 3.48
CA TRP A 43 -13.14 -4.79 4.75
C TRP A 43 -13.06 -6.31 4.89
N SER A 44 -11.95 -6.85 5.40
CA SER A 44 -11.83 -8.29 5.58
C SER A 44 -12.76 -8.79 6.70
N SER A 45 -13.34 -9.97 6.51
CA SER A 45 -14.02 -10.73 7.57
C SER A 45 -13.15 -11.88 8.10
N CYS A 46 -11.95 -12.08 7.53
CA CYS A 46 -11.01 -13.09 7.97
C CYS A 46 -10.21 -12.57 9.17
N PRO A 47 -10.35 -13.14 10.38
CA PRO A 47 -9.75 -12.58 11.60
C PRO A 47 -8.21 -12.49 11.55
N SER A 48 -7.55 -13.45 10.90
CA SER A 48 -6.10 -13.47 10.77
C SER A 48 -5.59 -12.34 9.87
N VAL A 49 -6.21 -12.16 8.71
CA VAL A 49 -5.87 -11.08 7.77
C VAL A 49 -6.18 -9.73 8.39
N GLU A 50 -7.34 -9.60 9.05
CA GLU A 50 -7.71 -8.37 9.75
C GLU A 50 -6.70 -8.05 10.87
N SER A 51 -6.40 -8.99 11.75
CA SER A 51 -5.43 -8.81 12.83
C SER A 51 -4.04 -8.45 12.31
N TYR A 52 -3.58 -9.08 11.23
CA TYR A 52 -2.30 -8.78 10.60
C TYR A 52 -2.27 -7.33 10.08
N VAL A 53 -3.26 -6.92 9.30
CA VAL A 53 -3.32 -5.57 8.71
C VAL A 53 -3.44 -4.49 9.79
N LEU A 54 -4.29 -4.70 10.81
CA LEU A 54 -4.43 -3.75 11.91
C LEU A 54 -3.12 -3.62 12.71
N SER A 55 -2.47 -4.75 13.04
CA SER A 55 -1.19 -4.74 13.77
C SER A 55 -0.08 -4.07 12.96
N LEU A 56 -0.06 -4.32 11.65
CA LEU A 56 0.87 -3.69 10.72
C LEU A 56 0.66 -2.17 10.71
N CYS A 57 -0.56 -1.70 10.49
CA CYS A 57 -0.89 -0.28 10.44
C CYS A 57 -0.63 0.42 11.78
N GLU A 58 -0.89 -0.23 12.91
CA GLU A 58 -0.54 0.29 14.23
C GLU A 58 0.99 0.39 14.41
N SER A 59 1.76 -0.58 13.90
CA SER A 59 3.23 -0.50 13.94
C SER A 59 3.81 0.65 13.11
N LEU A 60 3.06 1.18 12.14
CA LEU A 60 3.43 2.32 11.29
C LEU A 60 3.07 3.66 11.91
N ARG A 61 2.20 3.70 12.91
CA ARG A 61 1.76 4.92 13.59
C ARG A 61 2.93 5.79 14.10
N PRO A 62 4.01 5.26 14.70
CA PRO A 62 5.18 6.07 15.08
C PRO A 62 5.89 6.70 13.87
N ALA A 63 5.99 5.98 12.76
CA ALA A 63 6.59 6.52 11.53
C ALA A 63 5.72 7.59 10.87
N ILE A 64 4.39 7.43 10.90
CA ILE A 64 3.44 8.44 10.38
C ILE A 64 3.48 9.70 11.23
N SER A 65 3.34 9.56 12.55
CA SER A 65 3.31 10.71 13.48
C SER A 65 4.60 11.53 13.49
N ARG A 66 5.75 10.90 13.19
CA ARG A 66 7.05 11.57 13.08
C ARG A 66 7.40 12.00 11.66
N ASP A 67 6.47 11.88 10.71
CA ASP A 67 6.68 12.17 9.28
C ASP A 67 7.91 11.45 8.69
N ARG A 68 8.09 10.19 9.08
CA ARG A 68 9.20 9.35 8.63
C ARG A 68 8.79 8.45 7.48
N LEU A 69 7.51 8.15 7.34
CA LEU A 69 6.99 7.29 6.29
C LEU A 69 7.05 8.02 4.94
N HIS A 70 7.75 7.45 3.96
CA HIS A 70 7.85 7.97 2.60
C HIS A 70 6.93 7.21 1.67
N ASN A 71 7.12 5.89 1.56
CA ASN A 71 6.28 5.02 0.74
C ASN A 71 5.84 3.80 1.54
N LEU A 72 4.58 3.40 1.37
CA LEU A 72 4.11 2.07 1.71
C LEU A 72 3.89 1.30 0.41
N VAL A 73 4.50 0.12 0.31
CA VAL A 73 4.55 -0.67 -0.92
C VAL A 73 3.95 -2.04 -0.66
N LEU A 74 2.81 -2.35 -1.28
CA LEU A 74 2.22 -3.68 -1.26
C LEU A 74 2.66 -4.43 -2.52
N ASN A 75 3.44 -5.49 -2.33
CA ASN A 75 3.98 -6.36 -3.36
C ASN A 75 3.12 -7.62 -3.46
N ILE A 76 2.69 -7.97 -4.67
CA ILE A 76 1.97 -9.21 -4.96
C ILE A 76 2.91 -10.13 -5.73
N HIS A 77 3.09 -11.35 -5.23
CA HIS A 77 3.93 -12.36 -5.82
C HIS A 77 3.07 -13.47 -6.41
N ASN A 78 3.48 -13.99 -7.56
CA ASN A 78 2.86 -15.17 -8.14
C ASN A 78 3.21 -16.43 -7.34
N ALA A 79 2.63 -17.57 -7.72
CA ALA A 79 2.90 -18.87 -7.10
C ALA A 79 4.37 -19.33 -7.19
N LYS A 80 5.16 -18.75 -8.10
CA LYS A 80 6.61 -19.02 -8.21
C LYS A 80 7.45 -18.13 -7.27
N GLY A 81 6.82 -17.25 -6.49
CA GLY A 81 7.50 -16.26 -5.65
C GLY A 81 8.07 -15.06 -6.43
N CYS A 82 7.74 -14.91 -7.71
CA CYS A 82 8.16 -13.75 -8.49
C CYS A 82 7.20 -12.58 -8.27
N LEU A 83 7.76 -11.37 -8.17
CA LEU A 83 6.98 -10.14 -8.03
C LEU A 83 6.15 -9.90 -9.30
N LYS A 84 4.82 -9.89 -9.15
CA LYS A 84 3.83 -9.73 -10.22
C LYS A 84 3.38 -8.28 -10.32
N GLU A 85 2.90 -7.73 -9.22
CA GLU A 85 2.37 -6.36 -9.14
C GLU A 85 2.89 -5.64 -7.89
N ARG A 86 3.01 -4.32 -7.98
CA ARG A 86 3.36 -3.45 -6.86
C ARG A 86 2.39 -2.28 -6.76
N PHE A 87 1.79 -2.08 -5.59
CA PHE A 87 0.98 -0.92 -5.26
C PHE A 87 1.77 -0.01 -4.33
N VAL A 88 2.07 1.20 -4.79
CA VAL A 88 2.84 2.17 -4.00
C VAL A 88 1.94 3.31 -3.55
N ILE A 89 1.90 3.53 -2.24
CA ILE A 89 1.23 4.66 -1.58
C ILE A 89 2.31 5.62 -1.11
N SER A 90 2.48 6.73 -1.84
CA SER A 90 3.49 7.75 -1.52
C SER A 90 2.92 8.85 -0.64
N PHE A 91 3.62 9.17 0.44
CA PHE A 91 3.31 10.28 1.34
C PHE A 91 4.04 11.56 0.90
N PRO A 92 3.44 12.74 1.11
CA PRO A 92 4.09 14.00 0.78
C PRO A 92 5.39 14.20 1.58
N LEU A 93 6.38 14.84 0.95
CA LEU A 93 7.66 15.15 1.58
C LEU A 93 7.51 16.08 2.78
N ASP A 94 6.54 16.99 2.72
CA ASP A 94 6.26 17.98 3.77
C ASP A 94 4.92 17.68 4.47
N PRO A 95 4.93 17.37 5.78
CA PRO A 95 3.72 17.05 6.54
C PRO A 95 2.86 18.29 6.80
N GLN A 96 3.45 19.48 6.73
CA GLN A 96 2.71 20.74 6.89
C GLN A 96 1.62 20.88 5.83
N VAL A 97 1.83 20.31 4.65
CA VAL A 97 0.85 20.39 3.56
C VAL A 97 -0.40 19.55 3.89
N LEU A 98 -0.26 18.44 4.62
CA LEU A 98 -1.41 17.69 5.16
C LEU A 98 -2.07 18.42 6.32
N ALA A 99 -1.29 19.02 7.22
CA ALA A 99 -1.80 19.76 8.38
C ALA A 99 -2.56 21.05 8.01
N GLN A 100 -2.22 21.66 6.86
CA GLN A 100 -2.94 22.82 6.33
C GLN A 100 -4.33 22.48 5.77
N ARG A 101 -4.61 21.19 5.50
CA ARG A 101 -5.92 20.74 5.05
C ARG A 101 -6.84 20.52 6.25
N GLY A 102 -8.10 20.93 6.12
CA GLY A 102 -9.12 20.53 7.08
C GLY A 102 -9.27 19.02 7.12
N ALA A 103 -9.60 18.47 8.29
CA ALA A 103 -9.81 17.02 8.44
C ALA A 103 -10.91 16.49 7.50
N ASP A 104 -11.94 17.29 7.23
CA ASP A 104 -13.05 16.93 6.34
C ASP A 104 -12.60 16.84 4.88
N ASP A 105 -11.85 17.84 4.38
CA ASP A 105 -11.26 17.84 3.03
C ASP A 105 -10.35 16.63 2.83
N LEU A 106 -9.53 16.32 3.85
CA LEU A 106 -8.63 15.17 3.81
C LEU A 106 -9.43 13.86 3.79
N THR A 107 -10.48 13.75 4.62
CA THR A 107 -11.36 12.57 4.66
C THR A 107 -12.00 12.33 3.29
N GLN A 108 -12.53 13.38 2.65
CA GLN A 108 -13.11 13.30 1.31
C GLN A 108 -12.07 12.88 0.26
N ALA A 109 -10.88 13.48 0.28
CA ALA A 109 -9.81 13.14 -0.65
C ALA A 109 -9.39 11.67 -0.50
N LEU A 110 -9.17 11.20 0.73
CA LEU A 110 -8.81 9.80 1.01
C LEU A 110 -9.91 8.83 0.55
N GLY A 111 -11.17 9.17 0.76
CA GLY A 111 -12.31 8.38 0.29
C GLY A 111 -12.40 8.27 -1.23
N LEU A 112 -12.07 9.34 -1.96
CA LEU A 112 -11.96 9.31 -3.42
C LEU A 112 -10.82 8.39 -3.90
N ALA A 113 -9.67 8.37 -3.22
CA ALA A 113 -8.59 7.44 -3.53
C ALA A 113 -9.03 5.98 -3.38
N LEU A 114 -9.76 5.65 -2.31
CA LEU A 114 -10.28 4.29 -2.12
C LEU A 114 -11.22 3.89 -3.26
N THR A 115 -12.03 4.83 -3.75
CA THR A 115 -12.90 4.62 -4.91
C THR A 115 -12.10 4.36 -6.19
N GLN A 116 -11.04 5.13 -6.44
CA GLN A 116 -10.13 4.92 -7.58
C GLN A 116 -9.43 3.57 -7.50
N LEU A 117 -8.99 3.18 -6.31
CA LEU A 117 -8.33 1.90 -6.05
C LEU A 117 -9.26 0.73 -6.33
N GLU A 118 -10.54 0.85 -5.99
CA GLU A 118 -11.55 -0.16 -6.32
C GLU A 118 -11.73 -0.32 -7.83
N MET A 119 -11.78 0.80 -8.57
CA MET A 119 -11.90 0.82 -10.03
C MET A 119 -10.63 0.35 -10.74
N SER A 120 -9.50 0.23 -10.05
CA SER A 120 -8.22 -0.18 -10.65
C SER A 120 -8.25 -1.57 -11.30
N SER A 121 -9.19 -2.45 -10.93
CA SER A 121 -9.40 -3.75 -11.60
C SER A 121 -9.80 -3.62 -13.07
N ALA A 122 -10.48 -2.54 -13.44
CA ALA A 122 -10.88 -2.33 -14.83
C ALA A 122 -9.70 -1.90 -15.72
N VAL A 123 -8.68 -1.28 -15.12
CA VAL A 123 -7.50 -0.75 -15.81
C VAL A 123 -6.38 -1.78 -15.88
N LEU A 124 -6.19 -2.49 -14.76
CA LEU A 124 -5.13 -3.48 -14.62
C LEU A 124 -5.71 -4.83 -15.03
N CYS A 125 -5.22 -5.40 -16.13
CA CYS A 125 -5.69 -6.70 -16.61
C CYS A 125 -5.55 -7.73 -15.49
N CYS A 126 -6.68 -8.21 -14.95
CA CYS A 126 -6.69 -9.40 -14.14
C CYS A 126 -6.22 -10.55 -15.03
N SER A 127 -4.96 -10.96 -14.91
CA SER A 127 -4.54 -12.23 -15.49
C SER A 127 -5.40 -13.30 -14.82
N PRO A 128 -6.33 -13.98 -15.53
CA PRO A 128 -6.99 -15.13 -14.95
C PRO A 128 -5.87 -16.05 -14.47
N GLY A 129 -5.92 -16.50 -13.22
CA GLY A 129 -4.85 -17.30 -12.62
C GLY A 129 -4.64 -18.59 -13.42
N GLU A 130 -3.81 -18.53 -14.45
CA GLU A 130 -3.53 -19.66 -15.35
C GLU A 130 -2.64 -20.71 -14.68
N GLY A 131 -2.10 -20.41 -13.49
CA GLY A 131 -1.48 -21.39 -12.61
C GLY A 131 -2.28 -21.47 -11.31
N GLY A 132 -2.86 -22.63 -11.00
CA GLY A 132 -3.62 -22.89 -9.77
C GLY A 132 -2.79 -22.86 -8.47
N GLY A 133 -1.74 -22.06 -8.40
CA GLY A 133 -1.00 -21.79 -7.18
C GLY A 133 -1.49 -20.52 -6.51
N ALA A 134 -1.47 -20.51 -5.18
CA ALA A 134 -1.86 -19.34 -4.40
C ALA A 134 -0.86 -18.20 -4.63
N GLU A 135 -1.37 -17.04 -5.04
CA GLU A 135 -0.60 -15.80 -5.02
C GLU A 135 -0.35 -15.39 -3.56
N THR A 136 0.81 -14.80 -3.30
CA THR A 136 1.18 -14.31 -1.96
C THR A 136 1.42 -12.81 -2.03
N TRP A 137 1.46 -12.15 -0.88
CA TRP A 137 1.69 -10.71 -0.83
C TRP A 137 2.57 -10.33 0.36
N SER A 138 3.23 -9.19 0.26
CA SER A 138 4.11 -8.66 1.31
C SER A 138 4.08 -7.14 1.30
N ILE A 139 4.38 -6.52 2.43
CA ILE A 139 4.48 -5.05 2.54
C ILE A 139 5.92 -4.65 2.78
N SER A 140 6.38 -3.66 2.02
CA SER A 140 7.65 -2.98 2.19
C SER A 140 7.40 -1.52 2.52
N VAL A 141 8.29 -0.94 3.31
CA VAL A 141 8.15 0.43 3.79
C VAL A 141 9.45 1.17 3.54
N GLU A 142 9.31 2.33 2.92
CA GLU A 142 10.42 3.25 2.71
C GLU A 142 10.27 4.41 3.68
N THR A 143 11.34 4.71 4.39
CA THR A 143 11.39 5.81 5.36
C THR A 143 12.34 6.90 4.90
N LYS A 144 12.00 8.15 5.19
CA LYS A 144 12.85 9.32 4.95
C LYS A 144 14.13 9.18 5.79
N GLU A 145 15.28 9.65 5.31
CA GLU A 145 16.50 9.70 6.13
C GLU A 145 16.31 10.62 7.35
N PRO A 146 16.88 10.29 8.53
CA PRO A 146 16.86 11.20 9.66
C PRO A 146 17.58 12.50 9.27
N ARG A 147 16.96 13.65 9.56
CA ARG A 147 17.61 14.95 9.30
C ARG A 147 18.94 14.97 10.05
N ALA A 148 20.04 15.16 9.31
CA ALA A 148 21.40 15.15 9.83
C ALA A 148 21.50 16.07 11.06
N GLY A 149 21.72 15.47 12.23
CA GLY A 149 21.77 16.18 13.51
C GLY A 149 20.99 15.51 14.65
N GLY A 150 20.01 14.65 14.33
CA GLY A 150 19.38 13.78 15.32
C GLY A 150 20.02 12.40 15.31
N GLY A 151 20.92 12.11 16.25
CA GLY A 151 21.57 10.79 16.41
C GLY A 151 20.63 9.65 16.82
N GLY A 152 19.32 9.78 16.58
CA GLY A 152 18.33 8.74 16.82
C GLY A 152 18.44 7.65 15.76
N VAL A 153 18.68 6.42 16.22
CA VAL A 153 18.84 5.23 15.40
C VAL A 153 17.57 5.02 14.56
N ARG A 154 17.73 4.78 13.25
CA ARG A 154 16.65 4.50 12.27
C ARG A 154 15.66 3.41 12.76
N GLU A 155 16.18 2.50 13.58
CA GLU A 155 15.50 1.37 14.21
C GLU A 155 14.48 1.77 15.29
N GLU A 156 14.52 3.00 15.81
CA GLU A 156 13.59 3.45 16.85
C GLU A 156 12.26 3.99 16.28
N ALA A 157 12.19 4.18 14.96
CA ALA A 157 11.00 4.72 14.29
C ALA A 157 10.02 3.62 13.85
N LEU A 158 10.51 2.41 13.61
CA LEU A 158 9.71 1.24 13.27
C LEU A 158 9.97 0.21 14.37
N LEU A 159 8.90 -0.29 15.00
CA LEU A 159 8.98 -1.31 16.04
C LEU A 159 9.82 -2.53 15.58
N PRO A 160 10.35 -3.37 16.49
CA PRO A 160 11.27 -4.49 16.17
C PRO A 160 10.72 -5.56 15.19
N PHE A 161 9.46 -5.43 14.76
CA PHE A 161 8.82 -6.30 13.78
C PHE A 161 9.32 -6.10 12.34
N TRP A 162 10.07 -5.03 12.07
CA TRP A 162 10.53 -4.69 10.72
C TRP A 162 11.96 -5.14 10.48
N ALA A 163 12.16 -6.12 9.60
CA ALA A 163 13.49 -6.47 9.13
C ALA A 163 14.05 -5.36 8.21
N VAL A 164 15.25 -4.88 8.53
CA VAL A 164 15.97 -3.94 7.68
C VAL A 164 16.48 -4.69 6.45
N ARG A 165 15.91 -4.39 5.28
CA ARG A 165 16.57 -4.77 4.02
C ARG A 165 17.81 -3.90 3.88
N SER A 166 18.97 -4.54 4.06
CA SER A 166 20.26 -3.92 3.76
C SER A 166 20.20 -3.41 2.32
N SER A 167 20.53 -2.13 2.11
CA SER A 167 20.48 -1.44 0.82
C SER A 167 21.52 -1.95 -0.19
N GLY A 168 21.94 -3.21 -0.08
CA GLY A 168 22.78 -3.91 -1.04
C GLY A 168 22.04 -4.15 -2.35
N GLY A 169 21.93 -3.10 -3.15
CA GLY A 169 21.99 -3.15 -4.62
C GLY A 169 20.85 -3.80 -5.39
N LEU A 170 19.78 -4.28 -4.76
CA LEU A 170 18.59 -4.72 -5.51
C LEU A 170 17.72 -3.50 -5.83
N GLN A 171 18.16 -2.71 -6.80
CA GLN A 171 17.26 -1.83 -7.52
C GLN A 171 16.09 -2.71 -7.99
N PRO A 172 14.83 -2.38 -7.64
CA PRO A 172 13.72 -3.17 -8.14
C PRO A 172 13.83 -3.24 -9.66
N PRO A 173 13.61 -4.41 -10.29
CA PRO A 173 13.63 -4.49 -11.75
C PRO A 173 12.72 -3.40 -12.29
N LEU A 174 13.17 -2.72 -13.35
CA LEU A 174 12.42 -1.64 -13.99
C LEU A 174 11.05 -2.18 -14.40
N GLY A 175 10.06 -1.97 -13.54
CA GLY A 175 8.68 -2.31 -13.79
C GLY A 175 8.12 -1.36 -14.84
N ARG A 176 7.12 -1.82 -15.57
CA ARG A 176 6.31 -0.91 -16.37
C ARG A 176 5.40 -0.19 -15.40
N LEU A 177 5.62 1.10 -15.20
CA LEU A 177 4.65 1.94 -14.52
C LEU A 177 3.38 1.95 -15.38
N LEU A 178 2.34 1.25 -14.91
CA LEU A 178 1.16 1.01 -15.71
C LEU A 178 0.33 2.28 -15.79
N HIS A 179 -0.12 2.79 -14.65
CA HIS A 179 -0.87 4.04 -14.58
C HIS A 179 -0.78 4.65 -13.18
N PRO A 180 -0.63 5.98 -13.07
CA PRO A 180 -0.97 6.67 -11.83
C PRO A 180 -2.49 6.53 -11.63
N LEU A 181 -2.92 5.85 -10.57
CA LEU A 181 -4.34 5.67 -10.25
C LEU A 181 -4.99 6.98 -9.78
N GLY A 182 -4.18 7.90 -9.26
CA GLY A 182 -4.62 9.22 -8.88
C GLY A 182 -3.59 9.98 -8.08
N SER A 183 -3.74 11.31 -8.10
CA SER A 183 -3.07 12.25 -7.21
C SER A 183 -4.15 13.01 -6.47
N LEU A 184 -4.18 12.86 -5.15
CA LEU A 184 -5.35 13.27 -4.39
C LEU A 184 -5.58 14.77 -4.24
N LEU A 185 -4.56 15.64 -4.32
CA LEU A 185 -4.75 17.03 -3.89
C LEU A 185 -4.15 18.13 -4.78
N GLY A 186 -4.24 17.99 -6.10
CA GLY A 186 -3.99 19.08 -7.06
C GLY A 186 -4.37 18.78 -8.51
N PRO A 187 -4.52 19.82 -9.36
CA PRO A 187 -4.71 19.62 -10.79
C PRO A 187 -3.55 18.81 -11.34
N GLU A 188 -3.87 17.78 -12.13
CA GLU A 188 -2.91 16.83 -12.71
C GLU A 188 -1.63 17.54 -13.18
N MET A 189 -0.53 17.33 -12.44
CA MET A 189 0.78 17.43 -13.07
C MET A 189 0.84 16.28 -14.08
N ARG A 190 1.03 16.62 -15.35
CA ARG A 190 1.12 15.65 -16.46
C ARG A 190 2.16 14.57 -16.13
N SER A 191 1.87 13.31 -16.47
CA SER A 191 2.76 12.15 -16.24
C SER A 191 4.20 12.35 -16.72
N GLU A 192 4.46 13.25 -17.66
CA GLU A 192 5.80 13.55 -18.19
C GLU A 192 6.71 14.30 -17.20
N ASP A 193 6.14 15.07 -16.26
CA ASP A 193 6.91 15.74 -15.19
C ASP A 193 7.23 14.77 -14.02
N VAL A 194 6.54 13.63 -13.94
CA VAL A 194 6.64 12.65 -12.86
C VAL A 194 7.98 11.91 -12.89
N VAL A 195 8.49 11.56 -14.08
CA VAL A 195 9.78 10.86 -14.22
C VAL A 195 10.96 11.80 -13.97
N ARG A 196 10.80 13.11 -14.24
CA ARG A 196 11.87 14.11 -14.03
C ARG A 196 11.98 14.62 -12.60
N THR A 197 10.90 14.53 -11.81
CA THR A 197 10.90 14.99 -10.42
C THR A 197 11.72 14.07 -9.51
N LEU A 198 11.92 12.81 -9.88
CA LEU A 198 12.78 11.87 -9.13
C LEU A 198 14.28 12.13 -9.32
N ASP A 199 14.68 12.87 -10.36
CA ASP A 199 16.10 13.16 -10.66
C ASP A 199 16.51 14.64 -10.45
N SER A 200 15.58 15.57 -10.23
CA SER A 200 15.88 17.02 -10.34
C SER A 200 15.87 17.84 -9.04
N ASP A 201 15.77 17.24 -7.86
CA ASP A 201 15.63 18.00 -6.59
C ASP A 201 16.95 18.62 -6.04
N ARG A 202 17.86 19.05 -6.92
CA ARG A 202 19.15 19.65 -6.55
C ARG A 202 19.44 21.06 -7.11
N SER A 203 18.48 21.74 -7.71
CA SER A 203 18.67 23.12 -8.20
C SER A 203 17.75 24.13 -7.52
N VAL A 204 18.38 25.02 -6.74
CA VAL A 204 17.80 26.18 -6.06
C VAL A 204 17.30 27.21 -7.08
N GLY A 205 16.05 27.66 -6.94
CA GLY A 205 15.49 28.77 -7.73
C GLY A 205 14.16 29.29 -7.18
N THR A 206 14.20 30.49 -6.62
CA THR A 206 13.09 31.30 -6.09
C THR A 206 12.06 31.68 -7.17
N ALA A 207 10.78 31.33 -7.01
CA ALA A 207 9.63 32.11 -7.51
C ALA A 207 8.27 31.61 -6.98
N ALA A 208 7.42 32.55 -6.54
CA ALA A 208 5.96 32.49 -6.36
C ALA A 208 5.36 31.21 -5.72
N GLY A 209 5.40 31.14 -4.39
CA GLY A 209 4.82 30.05 -3.60
C GLY A 209 3.30 30.15 -3.46
N GLY A 210 2.56 29.68 -4.47
CA GLY A 210 1.20 29.18 -4.24
C GLY A 210 1.26 27.92 -3.37
N PRO A 211 0.20 27.59 -2.60
CA PRO A 211 0.16 26.37 -1.81
C PRO A 211 0.37 25.17 -2.74
N ARG A 212 1.48 24.45 -2.54
CA ARG A 212 1.82 23.28 -3.36
C ARG A 212 0.74 22.21 -3.15
N PRO A 213 0.23 21.58 -4.22
CA PRO A 213 -0.74 20.51 -4.07
C PRO A 213 -0.14 19.37 -3.25
N VAL A 214 -0.90 18.87 -2.29
CA VAL A 214 -0.53 17.62 -1.59
C VAL A 214 -0.79 16.49 -2.58
N VAL A 215 0.11 15.54 -2.70
CA VAL A 215 -0.05 14.49 -3.69
C VAL A 215 0.28 13.17 -3.01
N ILE A 216 -0.76 12.54 -2.43
CA ILE A 216 -0.68 11.11 -2.15
C ILE A 216 -0.81 10.42 -3.51
N ARG A 217 0.27 9.78 -3.94
CA ARG A 217 0.32 9.09 -5.24
C ARG A 217 0.03 7.62 -5.03
N PHE A 218 -0.86 7.12 -5.87
CA PHE A 218 -1.07 5.70 -6.07
C PHE A 218 -0.54 5.37 -7.46
N HIS A 219 0.45 4.51 -7.53
CA HIS A 219 0.86 3.94 -8.81
C HIS A 219 0.96 2.43 -8.67
N VAL A 220 0.67 1.78 -9.80
CA VAL A 220 0.82 0.34 -9.94
C VAL A 220 1.89 0.06 -10.97
N GLU A 221 2.84 -0.77 -10.56
CA GLU A 221 3.89 -1.27 -11.43
C GLU A 221 3.61 -2.74 -11.72
N GLU A 222 3.55 -3.10 -13.00
CA GLU A 222 3.57 -4.49 -13.44
C GLU A 222 4.99 -4.84 -13.86
N ILE A 223 5.48 -5.96 -13.36
CA ILE A 223 6.84 -6.41 -13.62
C ILE A 223 6.76 -7.55 -14.64
N CYS A 224 6.95 -7.20 -15.90
CA CYS A 224 7.08 -8.18 -16.97
C CYS A 224 8.51 -8.75 -16.98
N GLY A 225 8.75 -9.82 -16.22
CA GLY A 225 10.01 -10.57 -16.30
C GLY A 225 10.14 -11.66 -15.25
N GLU A 226 10.62 -12.84 -15.64
CA GLU A 226 11.06 -13.88 -14.70
C GLU A 226 12.40 -13.45 -14.08
N GLN A 227 12.34 -12.59 -13.06
CA GLN A 227 13.47 -12.43 -12.16
C GLN A 227 13.20 -13.27 -10.92
N VAL A 228 14.02 -14.28 -10.72
CA VAL A 228 14.08 -15.01 -9.44
C VAL A 228 14.59 -14.00 -8.42
N VAL A 229 13.68 -13.37 -7.70
CA VAL A 229 14.02 -12.54 -6.56
C VAL A 229 14.67 -13.49 -5.56
N GLN A 230 15.98 -13.33 -5.33
CA GLN A 230 16.67 -13.98 -4.22
C GLN A 230 15.83 -13.73 -2.97
N GLU A 231 15.41 -14.82 -2.32
CA GLU A 231 14.46 -14.82 -1.21
C GLU A 231 14.72 -13.60 -0.32
N PRO A 232 13.79 -12.62 -0.26
CA PRO A 232 13.85 -11.68 0.83
C PRO A 232 13.81 -12.53 2.11
N LEU A 233 14.68 -12.23 3.07
CA LEU A 233 14.46 -12.59 4.47
C LEU A 233 13.13 -11.95 4.87
N LEU A 234 12.06 -12.65 4.52
CA LEU A 234 10.70 -12.39 4.88
C LEU A 234 10.68 -12.60 6.39
N VAL A 235 10.35 -11.55 7.13
CA VAL A 235 9.52 -11.76 8.30
C VAL A 235 8.15 -12.12 7.76
N SER A 236 8.04 -13.35 7.24
CA SER A 236 6.75 -14.00 7.07
C SER A 236 6.25 -14.20 8.49
N LEU A 237 5.34 -13.37 8.93
CA LEU A 237 4.30 -13.89 9.82
C LEU A 237 3.59 -14.89 8.94
N ASP A 238 3.91 -16.19 9.10
CA ASP A 238 3.29 -17.28 8.37
C ASP A 238 1.79 -16.98 8.27
N SER A 239 1.31 -16.81 7.03
CA SER A 239 -0.13 -16.86 6.78
C SER A 239 -0.64 -18.11 7.48
N PRO A 240 -1.66 -18.02 8.36
CA PRO A 240 -2.22 -19.23 8.93
C PRO A 240 -2.67 -20.08 7.77
N GLY A 241 -2.01 -21.23 7.61
CA GLY A 241 -2.37 -22.21 6.61
C GLY A 241 -3.86 -22.41 6.69
N GLU A 242 -4.52 -22.29 5.55
CA GLU A 242 -5.92 -22.63 5.43
C GLU A 242 -6.03 -24.11 5.79
N ASP A 243 -6.42 -24.40 7.04
CA ASP A 243 -6.93 -25.70 7.41
C ASP A 243 -8.15 -25.92 6.53
N LEU A 244 -7.93 -26.63 5.42
CA LEU A 244 -8.94 -27.19 4.55
C LEU A 244 -9.84 -28.09 5.40
N VAL A 245 -10.87 -27.49 5.98
CA VAL A 245 -12.01 -28.20 6.52
C VAL A 245 -12.70 -28.84 5.32
N HIS A 246 -12.31 -30.06 4.99
CA HIS A 246 -13.11 -30.97 4.19
C HIS A 246 -14.42 -31.24 4.95
N SER A 247 -15.39 -30.34 4.78
CA SER A 247 -16.78 -30.61 5.13
C SER A 247 -17.34 -31.58 4.09
N SER A 248 -17.11 -32.88 4.34
CA SER A 248 -17.90 -33.95 3.74
C SER A 248 -19.37 -33.74 4.12
N PHE A 249 -20.14 -33.13 3.24
CA PHE A 249 -21.60 -33.19 3.32
C PHE A 249 -22.02 -34.62 2.97
N GLY A 250 -22.42 -35.35 4.00
CA GLY A 250 -23.05 -36.66 3.88
C GLY A 250 -24.33 -36.55 3.05
N SER A 251 -24.38 -37.36 2.01
CA SER A 251 -25.60 -37.68 1.28
C SER A 251 -26.55 -38.40 2.24
N ALA A 252 -27.66 -37.76 2.59
CA ALA A 252 -28.77 -38.43 3.25
C ALA A 252 -29.74 -38.90 2.17
N ASP A 253 -29.60 -40.18 1.84
CA ASP A 253 -30.57 -40.95 1.08
C ASP A 253 -31.40 -41.81 2.05
N ALA A 254 -32.66 -41.99 1.69
CA ALA A 254 -33.67 -42.92 2.20
C ALA A 254 -34.25 -42.74 3.63
N GLY A 255 -35.57 -42.53 3.66
CA GLY A 255 -36.49 -42.63 4.79
C GLY A 255 -37.88 -42.13 4.44
#